data_AF-A0A225DRX9-F1
#
_entry.id   AF-A0A225DRX9-F1
#
_cell.length_a   1.000
_cell.length_b   1.000
_cell.length_c   1.000
_cell.angle_alpha   90.00
_cell.angle_beta   90.00
_cell.angle_gamma   90.00
#
_symmetry.space_group_name_H-M   'P 1'
#
loop_
_entity.id
_entity.type
_entity.pdbx_description
1 polymer ?
#
loop_
_entity_poly.entity_id
_entity_poly.type
_entity_poly.pdbx_seq_one_letter_code
_entity_poly.pdbx_strand_id
1 'polypeptide(L)'
;MAREPDFDGDRDDRDDDRPRRRRRDDDDRDDRPRGDQPKQVSILGVFSLIKGIGGLIVSLFPCIGIIGGAVCLLGLFLGILGIVVAKKSNQGTGLPIAGTIVSAIGLVIAVVWFAVMSVFFGAVGEVAKEAAKASEEIKRKEVESVRTGPATKVDAVALDKEFDDNQLQAEAKYKGKVLEVSGVVHKVTKDKIGKITVELKGDQEESENSTVDCNFTDDPENVSALAAVTAAKRVTIRGKCKGKVDTYVTLEYCMLVK
;
A
#
# COMPACT_ATOMS: atom_id res chain seq x y z
N MET A 1 29.92 121.64 -30.96
CA MET A 1 31.24 121.62 -30.31
C MET A 1 30.99 121.81 -28.83
N ALA A 2 31.38 120.81 -28.02
CA ALA A 2 31.44 120.77 -26.56
C ALA A 2 30.20 121.20 -25.74
N ARG A 3 29.54 120.22 -25.10
CA ARG A 3 28.69 120.41 -23.93
C ARG A 3 29.28 119.53 -22.81
N GLU A 4 29.99 120.15 -21.90
CA GLU A 4 30.25 119.76 -20.51
C GLU A 4 29.63 120.87 -19.64
N PRO A 5 29.57 120.77 -18.31
CA PRO A 5 29.35 119.62 -17.42
C PRO A 5 28.13 119.90 -16.50
N ASP A 6 27.52 118.87 -15.91
CA ASP A 6 26.68 119.07 -14.71
C ASP A 6 27.24 118.22 -13.57
N PHE A 7 27.72 118.95 -12.57
CA PHE A 7 28.22 118.51 -11.29
C PHE A 7 27.19 118.91 -10.21
N ASP A 8 27.24 118.23 -9.07
CA ASP A 8 26.53 118.47 -7.80
C ASP A 8 25.17 117.80 -7.56
N GLY A 9 25.17 116.92 -6.55
CA GLY A 9 24.00 116.24 -6.02
C GLY A 9 24.31 115.23 -4.91
N ASP A 10 25.10 115.64 -3.92
CA ASP A 10 25.27 115.05 -2.58
C ASP A 10 24.08 114.25 -2.01
N ARG A 11 24.31 113.00 -1.55
CA ARG A 11 24.17 112.52 -0.15
C ARG A 11 23.92 111.02 -0.04
N ASP A 12 24.93 110.36 0.53
CA ASP A 12 24.87 109.32 1.56
C ASP A 12 23.51 108.66 1.85
N ASP A 13 23.34 107.42 1.39
CA ASP A 13 22.63 106.38 2.16
C ASP A 13 23.61 105.22 2.37
N ARG A 14 24.34 105.31 3.48
CA ARG A 14 25.02 104.17 4.09
C ARG A 14 23.97 103.35 4.83
N ASP A 15 23.54 102.25 4.24
CA ASP A 15 22.86 101.19 4.97
C ASP A 15 23.72 99.91 4.92
N ASP A 16 24.46 99.77 6.01
CA ASP A 16 24.85 98.57 6.75
C ASP A 16 24.61 97.18 6.14
N ASP A 17 25.73 96.48 5.94
CA ASP A 17 26.03 95.12 6.37
C ASP A 17 24.87 94.14 6.65
N ARG A 18 24.71 93.12 5.78
CA ARG A 18 24.50 91.75 6.27
C ARG A 18 24.92 90.66 5.27
N PRO A 19 25.56 89.56 5.72
CA PRO A 19 26.06 88.51 4.83
C PRO A 19 24.91 87.72 4.20
N ARG A 20 25.03 87.40 2.91
CA ARG A 20 24.20 86.39 2.24
C ARG A 20 24.43 85.03 2.91
N ARG A 21 23.58 84.67 3.88
CA ARG A 21 23.45 83.30 4.40
C ARG A 21 23.13 82.38 3.21
N ARG A 22 23.98 81.38 3.00
CA ARG A 22 23.70 80.22 2.16
C ARG A 22 22.32 79.69 2.51
N ARG A 23 21.49 79.43 1.48
CA ARG A 23 20.31 78.56 1.59
C ARG A 23 20.73 77.30 2.33
N ARG A 24 20.21 77.14 3.55
CA ARG A 24 20.13 75.85 4.21
C ARG A 24 18.78 75.33 3.77
N ASP A 25 18.80 74.39 2.84
CA ASP A 25 17.64 73.57 2.54
C ASP A 25 17.39 72.75 3.82
N ASP A 26 16.54 73.27 4.69
CA ASP A 26 15.91 72.51 5.76
C ASP A 26 14.77 71.71 5.09
N ASP A 27 15.14 70.64 4.39
CA ASP A 27 14.20 69.58 4.06
C ASP A 27 14.12 68.66 5.29
N ASP A 28 12.93 68.68 5.88
CA ASP A 28 12.51 67.92 7.03
C ASP A 28 12.91 66.44 6.92
N ARG A 29 13.66 65.97 7.93
CA ARG A 29 13.86 64.54 8.16
C ARG A 29 12.54 63.95 8.66
N ASP A 30 11.76 63.42 7.73
CA ASP A 30 10.64 62.52 7.99
C ASP A 30 11.18 61.20 8.58
N ASP A 31 11.58 61.21 9.87
CA ASP A 31 11.87 60.02 10.68
C ASP A 31 10.56 59.29 10.99
N ARG A 32 9.98 58.62 9.99
CA ARG A 32 8.91 57.63 10.23
C ARG A 32 9.54 56.32 10.68
N PRO A 33 9.06 55.67 11.76
CA PRO A 33 9.47 54.32 12.11
C PRO A 33 9.11 53.40 10.93
N ARG A 34 10.11 52.79 10.29
CA ARG A 34 9.87 51.70 9.35
C ARG A 34 9.24 50.57 10.15
N GLY A 35 7.91 50.43 10.01
CA GLY A 35 7.18 49.33 10.61
C GLY A 35 7.86 48.02 10.26
N ASP A 36 8.25 47.27 11.29
CA ASP A 36 8.79 45.93 11.17
C ASP A 36 7.71 45.08 10.48
N GLN A 37 7.90 44.79 9.19
CA GLN A 37 6.93 43.99 8.46
C GLN A 37 6.95 42.58 9.04
N PRO A 38 5.82 42.04 9.53
CA PRO A 38 5.79 40.68 10.03
C PRO A 38 6.20 39.75 8.89
N LYS A 39 7.31 39.02 9.07
CA LYS A 39 7.81 38.03 8.11
C LYS A 39 6.68 37.08 7.77
N GLN A 40 6.07 37.28 6.59
CA GLN A 40 5.00 36.43 6.11
C GLN A 40 5.61 35.06 5.83
N VAL A 41 5.27 34.07 6.66
CA VAL A 41 5.63 32.68 6.39
C VAL A 41 5.04 32.31 5.04
N SER A 42 5.92 32.02 4.09
CA SER A 42 5.52 31.65 2.74
C SER A 42 4.69 30.38 2.84
N ILE A 43 3.41 30.49 2.50
CA ILE A 43 2.44 29.38 2.41
C ILE A 43 3.02 28.23 1.55
N LEU A 44 3.81 28.57 0.53
CA LEU A 44 4.54 27.63 -0.31
C LEU A 44 5.60 26.79 0.44
N GLY A 45 6.22 27.35 1.47
CA GLY A 45 7.17 26.65 2.35
C GLY A 45 6.49 25.68 3.32
N VAL A 46 5.25 25.96 3.74
CA VAL A 46 4.45 25.01 4.52
C VAL A 46 4.04 23.83 3.65
N PHE A 47 3.66 24.09 2.39
CA PHE A 47 3.37 23.02 1.43
C PHE A 47 4.59 22.15 1.11
N SER A 48 5.79 22.73 1.03
CA SER A 48 7.02 21.96 0.81
C SER A 48 7.38 21.11 2.04
N LEU A 49 7.16 21.64 3.25
CA LEU A 49 7.39 20.92 4.50
C LEU A 49 6.42 19.73 4.66
N ILE A 50 5.12 19.93 4.37
CA ILE A 50 4.10 18.88 4.42
C ILE A 50 4.41 17.78 3.38
N LYS A 51 4.81 18.15 2.16
CA LYS A 51 5.25 17.17 1.14
C LYS A 51 6.56 16.48 1.51
N GLY A 52 7.48 17.14 2.21
CA GLY A 52 8.73 16.55 2.70
C GLY A 52 8.49 15.48 3.75
N ILE A 53 7.62 15.76 4.73
CA ILE A 53 7.22 14.80 5.77
C ILE A 53 6.40 13.66 5.16
N GLY A 54 5.49 13.96 4.23
CA GLY A 54 4.75 12.95 3.49
C GLY A 54 5.65 12.06 2.61
N GLY A 55 6.67 12.65 1.98
CA GLY A 55 7.66 11.93 1.17
C GLY A 55 8.56 11.00 1.98
N LEU A 56 8.91 11.39 3.21
CA LEU A 56 9.69 10.54 4.12
C LEU A 56 8.92 9.27 4.50
N ILE A 57 7.63 9.41 4.81
CA ILE A 57 6.72 8.30 5.15
C ILE A 57 6.44 7.42 3.93
N VAL A 58 6.30 8.01 2.75
CA VAL A 58 6.07 7.28 1.48
C VAL A 58 7.33 6.55 1.01
N SER A 59 8.55 6.99 1.37
CA SER A 59 9.79 6.27 1.05
C SER A 59 9.90 4.88 1.70
N LEU A 60 9.07 4.60 2.71
CA LEU A 60 8.95 3.28 3.36
C LEU A 60 7.95 2.33 2.67
N PHE A 61 7.19 2.79 1.66
CA PHE A 61 6.21 1.99 0.92
C PHE A 61 6.62 1.83 -0.56
N PRO A 62 7.41 0.78 -0.91
CA PRO A 62 7.90 0.54 -2.28
C PRO A 62 6.79 0.32 -3.33
N CYS A 63 5.55 0.06 -2.92
CA CYS A 63 4.42 -0.20 -3.81
C CYS A 63 3.85 1.05 -4.51
N ILE A 64 4.25 2.26 -4.10
CA ILE A 64 3.77 3.51 -4.70
C ILE A 64 4.58 3.90 -5.96
N GLY A 65 5.73 3.25 -6.20
CA GLY A 65 6.62 3.56 -7.33
C GLY A 65 5.96 3.42 -8.72
N ILE A 66 5.04 2.47 -8.88
CA ILE A 66 4.31 2.28 -10.15
C ILE A 66 3.35 3.45 -10.43
N ILE A 67 2.68 3.95 -9.39
CA ILE A 67 1.78 5.12 -9.47
C ILE A 67 2.63 6.41 -9.61
N GLY A 68 3.78 6.48 -8.94
CA GLY A 68 4.71 7.60 -9.00
C GLY A 68 5.29 7.85 -10.40
N GLY A 69 5.59 6.79 -11.15
CA GLY A 69 6.08 6.90 -12.53
C GLY A 69 5.12 7.65 -13.46
N ALA A 70 3.82 7.36 -13.38
CA ALA A 70 2.80 8.06 -14.17
C ALA A 70 2.67 9.54 -13.77
N VAL A 71 2.77 9.85 -12.47
CA VAL A 71 2.72 11.23 -11.97
C VAL A 71 3.96 12.04 -12.38
N CYS A 72 5.14 11.43 -12.44
CA CYS A 72 6.37 12.07 -12.91
C CYS A 72 6.33 12.42 -14.41
N LEU A 73 5.75 11.55 -15.26
CA LEU A 73 5.57 11.84 -16.67
C LEU A 73 4.62 13.03 -16.90
N LEU A 74 3.53 13.10 -16.14
CA LEU A 74 2.60 14.23 -16.17
C LEU A 74 3.24 15.52 -15.67
N GLY A 75 4.06 15.46 -14.61
CA GLY A 75 4.81 16.60 -14.10
C GLY A 75 5.83 17.16 -15.10
N LEU A 76 6.54 16.29 -15.82
CA LEU A 76 7.46 16.69 -16.88
C LEU A 76 6.71 17.39 -18.03
N PHE A 77 5.57 16.84 -18.44
CA PHE A 77 4.73 17.42 -19.50
C PHE A 77 4.22 18.82 -19.13
N LEU A 78 3.71 18.99 -17.90
CA LEU A 78 3.25 20.28 -17.38
C LEU A 78 4.40 21.29 -17.21
N GLY A 79 5.59 20.82 -16.82
CA GLY A 79 6.79 21.67 -16.72
C GLY A 79 7.23 22.22 -18.07
N ILE A 80 7.23 21.39 -19.12
CA ILE A 80 7.56 21.81 -20.50
C ILE A 80 6.54 22.84 -21.00
N LEU A 81 5.25 22.60 -20.79
CA LEU A 81 4.19 23.55 -21.15
C LEU A 81 4.33 24.88 -20.38
N GLY A 82 4.67 24.83 -19.09
CA GLY A 82 4.93 26.01 -18.27
C GLY A 82 6.07 26.88 -18.80
N ILE A 83 7.14 26.28 -19.33
CA ILE A 83 8.25 27.01 -19.96
C ILE A 83 7.80 27.69 -21.26
N VAL A 84 7.00 27.01 -22.08
CA VAL A 84 6.49 27.57 -23.35
C VAL A 84 5.55 28.75 -23.10
N VAL A 85 4.65 28.65 -22.12
CA VAL A 85 3.73 29.73 -21.74
C VAL A 85 4.48 30.91 -21.14
N ALA A 86 5.44 30.67 -20.23
CA ALA A 86 6.23 31.73 -19.62
C ALA A 86 7.06 32.52 -20.65
N LYS A 87 7.62 31.84 -21.67
CA LYS A 87 8.30 32.49 -22.80
C LYS A 87 7.36 33.32 -23.67
N LYS A 88 6.10 32.90 -23.85
CA LYS A 88 5.11 33.62 -24.67
C LYS A 88 4.47 34.80 -23.94
N SER A 89 4.41 34.78 -22.61
CA SER A 89 3.77 35.82 -21.79
C SER A 89 4.75 36.78 -21.10
N ASN A 90 6.05 36.75 -21.42
CA ASN A 90 7.10 37.60 -20.81
C ASN A 90 7.15 37.51 -19.26
N GLN A 91 6.76 36.37 -18.69
CA GLN A 91 6.79 36.12 -17.25
C GLN A 91 8.11 35.45 -16.82
N GLY A 92 8.46 35.57 -15.53
CA GLY A 92 9.69 34.99 -14.99
C GLY A 92 9.77 33.47 -15.17
N THR A 93 10.82 32.99 -15.83
CA THR A 93 11.01 31.57 -16.18
C THR A 93 11.62 30.71 -15.07
N GLY A 94 12.03 31.30 -13.95
CA GLY A 94 12.74 30.61 -12.87
C GLY A 94 11.96 29.45 -12.24
N LEU A 95 10.64 29.62 -12.05
CA LEU A 95 9.78 28.61 -11.42
C LEU A 95 9.51 27.39 -12.34
N PRO A 96 9.17 27.56 -13.64
CA PRO A 96 9.10 26.44 -14.58
C PRO A 96 10.42 25.66 -14.74
N ILE A 97 11.56 26.36 -14.80
CA ILE A 97 12.89 25.72 -14.93
C ILE A 97 13.18 24.85 -13.70
N ALA A 98 12.98 25.37 -12.48
CA ALA A 98 13.14 24.60 -11.25
C ALA A 98 12.23 23.36 -11.23
N GLY A 99 10.97 23.49 -11.67
CA GLY A 99 10.03 22.37 -11.79
C GLY A 99 10.49 21.28 -12.76
N THR A 100 11.06 21.67 -13.91
CA THR A 100 11.60 20.70 -14.88
C THR A 100 12.84 19.96 -14.36
N ILE A 101 13.75 20.64 -13.67
CA ILE A 101 14.96 20.03 -13.10
C ILE A 101 14.60 19.02 -12.00
N VAL A 102 13.69 19.39 -11.09
CA VAL A 102 13.23 18.50 -10.03
C VAL A 102 12.51 17.27 -10.61
N SER A 103 11.73 17.46 -11.68
CA SER A 103 11.06 16.35 -12.38
C SER A 103 12.05 15.41 -13.07
N ALA A 104 13.12 15.95 -13.69
CA ALA A 104 14.17 15.14 -14.31
C ALA A 104 14.97 14.32 -13.30
N ILE A 105 15.33 14.89 -12.15
CA ILE A 105 16.00 14.17 -11.05
C ILE A 105 15.08 13.08 -10.49
N GLY A 106 13.79 13.39 -10.31
CA GLY A 106 12.80 12.41 -9.88
C GLY A 106 12.68 11.23 -10.85
N LEU A 107 12.74 11.47 -12.17
CA LEU A 107 12.71 10.43 -13.19
C LEU A 107 13.94 9.51 -13.10
N VAL A 108 15.14 10.07 -12.91
CA VAL A 108 16.37 9.27 -12.76
C VAL A 108 16.29 8.39 -11.52
N ILE A 109 15.84 8.93 -10.40
CA ILE A 109 15.64 8.18 -9.14
C ILE A 109 14.59 7.07 -9.35
N ALA A 110 13.50 7.35 -10.06
CA ALA A 110 12.48 6.35 -10.37
C ALA A 110 13.01 5.21 -11.25
N VAL A 111 13.83 5.51 -12.26
CA VAL A 111 14.49 4.50 -13.12
C VAL A 111 15.45 3.64 -12.31
N VAL A 112 16.25 4.24 -11.44
CA VAL A 112 17.17 3.50 -10.55
C VAL A 112 16.39 2.58 -9.61
N TRP A 113 15.32 3.06 -8.98
CA TRP A 113 14.47 2.24 -8.11
C TRP A 113 13.75 1.12 -8.88
N PHE A 114 13.30 1.37 -10.11
CA PHE A 114 12.69 0.36 -10.97
C PHE A 114 13.70 -0.75 -11.32
N ALA A 115 14.94 -0.38 -11.65
CA ALA A 115 16.01 -1.34 -11.91
C ALA A 115 16.31 -2.20 -10.68
N VAL A 116 16.47 -1.57 -9.50
CA VAL A 116 16.71 -2.29 -8.23
C VAL A 116 15.55 -3.25 -7.90
N MET A 117 14.30 -2.80 -8.07
CA MET A 117 13.12 -3.62 -7.80
C MET A 117 12.97 -4.76 -8.81
N SER A 118 13.35 -4.58 -10.08
CA SER A 118 13.29 -5.64 -11.09
C SER A 118 14.22 -6.81 -10.76
N VAL A 119 15.42 -6.53 -10.24
CA VAL A 119 16.37 -7.55 -9.78
C VAL A 119 15.84 -8.27 -8.54
N PHE A 120 15.26 -7.53 -7.59
CA PHE A 120 14.67 -8.10 -6.38
C PHE A 120 13.45 -8.98 -6.68
N PHE A 121 12.57 -8.55 -7.59
CA PHE A 121 11.38 -9.32 -7.99
C PHE A 121 11.75 -10.60 -8.76
N GLY A 122 12.84 -10.58 -9.53
CA GLY A 122 13.40 -11.78 -10.16
C GLY A 122 13.82 -12.83 -9.12
N ALA A 123 14.60 -12.43 -8.11
CA ALA A 123 15.05 -13.31 -7.04
C ALA A 123 13.88 -13.85 -6.19
N VAL A 124 12.88 -13.02 -5.88
CA VAL A 124 11.66 -13.46 -5.17
C VAL A 124 10.85 -14.44 -6.02
N GLY A 125 10.81 -14.25 -7.34
CA GLY A 125 10.14 -15.15 -8.27
C GLY A 125 10.72 -16.55 -8.31
N GLU A 126 12.04 -16.70 -8.20
CA GLU A 126 12.71 -18.01 -8.14
C GLU A 126 12.42 -18.73 -6.82
N VAL A 127 12.53 -18.02 -5.69
CA VAL A 127 12.18 -18.57 -4.37
C VAL A 127 10.72 -18.99 -4.30
N ALA A 128 9.80 -18.21 -4.90
CA ALA A 128 8.39 -18.56 -4.97
C ALA A 128 8.14 -19.81 -5.82
N LYS A 129 8.87 -20.00 -6.92
CA LYS A 129 8.79 -21.20 -7.77
C LYS A 129 9.29 -22.44 -7.04
N GLU A 130 10.39 -22.34 -6.32
CA GLU A 130 10.91 -23.47 -5.53
C GLU A 130 9.97 -23.84 -4.38
N ALA A 131 9.43 -22.84 -3.66
CA ALA A 131 8.43 -23.06 -2.62
C ALA A 131 7.14 -23.70 -3.16
N ALA A 132 6.70 -23.31 -4.37
CA ALA A 132 5.53 -23.91 -5.02
C ALA A 132 5.77 -25.38 -5.37
N LYS A 133 6.93 -25.72 -5.96
CA LYS A 133 7.30 -27.10 -6.29
C LYS A 133 7.41 -27.98 -5.05
N ALA A 134 8.06 -27.50 -3.99
CA ALA A 134 8.19 -28.23 -2.73
C ALA A 134 6.81 -28.45 -2.08
N SER A 135 5.93 -27.44 -2.10
CA SER A 135 4.56 -27.59 -1.61
C SER A 135 3.77 -28.62 -2.42
N GLU A 136 3.91 -28.64 -3.75
CA GLU A 136 3.24 -29.63 -4.61
C GLU A 136 3.73 -31.06 -4.32
N GLU A 137 5.04 -31.25 -4.16
CA GLU A 137 5.61 -32.56 -3.84
C GLU A 137 5.14 -33.07 -2.46
N ILE A 138 5.08 -32.19 -1.46
CA ILE A 138 4.52 -32.52 -0.13
C ILE A 138 3.04 -32.91 -0.27
N LYS A 139 2.22 -32.12 -0.98
CA LYS A 139 0.81 -32.45 -1.22
C LYS A 139 0.65 -33.82 -1.88
N ARG A 140 1.44 -34.14 -2.90
CA ARG A 140 1.40 -35.46 -3.56
C ARG A 140 1.74 -36.59 -2.60
N LYS A 141 2.78 -36.42 -1.76
CA LYS A 141 3.15 -37.41 -0.73
C LYS A 141 2.06 -37.59 0.32
N GLU A 142 1.41 -36.49 0.73
CA GLU A 142 0.31 -36.52 1.68
C GLU A 142 -0.91 -37.24 1.09
N VAL A 143 -1.33 -36.90 -0.12
CA VAL A 143 -2.42 -37.58 -0.84
C VAL A 143 -2.11 -39.07 -0.99
N GLU A 144 -0.88 -39.43 -1.37
CA GLU A 144 -0.46 -40.82 -1.48
C GLU A 144 -0.52 -41.55 -0.12
N SER A 145 -0.05 -40.91 0.94
CA SER A 145 -0.14 -41.47 2.30
C SER A 145 -1.59 -41.70 2.73
N VAL A 146 -2.51 -40.81 2.34
CA VAL A 146 -3.94 -40.99 2.57
C VAL A 146 -4.53 -42.09 1.69
N ARG A 147 -3.99 -42.34 0.49
CA ARG A 147 -4.44 -43.44 -0.40
C ARG A 147 -4.03 -44.82 0.12
N THR A 148 -2.76 -45.00 0.47
CA THR A 148 -2.18 -46.33 0.72
C THR A 148 -1.81 -46.60 2.17
N GLY A 149 -1.83 -45.58 3.04
CA GLY A 149 -1.45 -45.73 4.45
C GLY A 149 -2.41 -46.60 5.30
N PRO A 150 -2.06 -46.87 6.56
CA PRO A 150 -3.00 -47.44 7.53
C PRO A 150 -4.03 -46.36 7.94
N ALA A 151 -5.32 -46.71 7.91
CA ALA A 151 -6.40 -45.81 8.31
C ALA A 151 -7.08 -46.28 9.60
N THR A 152 -7.26 -45.36 10.55
CA THR A 152 -8.06 -45.62 11.75
C THR A 152 -9.52 -45.33 11.45
N LYS A 153 -10.38 -46.35 11.58
CA LYS A 153 -11.83 -46.18 11.39
C LYS A 153 -12.45 -45.51 12.61
N VAL A 154 -13.14 -44.40 12.40
CA VAL A 154 -13.81 -43.63 13.47
C VAL A 154 -15.16 -43.12 12.95
N ASP A 155 -16.16 -42.95 13.82
CA ASP A 155 -17.42 -42.32 13.46
C ASP A 155 -17.33 -40.80 13.64
N ALA A 156 -17.99 -40.01 12.80
CA ALA A 156 -17.93 -38.55 12.86
C ALA A 156 -18.37 -38.00 14.24
N VAL A 157 -19.39 -38.61 14.87
CA VAL A 157 -19.85 -38.18 16.21
C VAL A 157 -18.86 -38.54 17.28
N ALA A 158 -18.31 -39.75 17.22
CA ALA A 158 -17.33 -40.21 18.20
C ALA A 158 -16.04 -39.39 18.11
N LEU A 159 -15.62 -39.04 16.89
CA LEU A 159 -14.45 -38.20 16.67
C LEU A 159 -14.65 -36.81 17.28
N ASP A 160 -15.75 -36.14 16.94
CA ASP A 160 -16.06 -34.80 17.44
C ASP A 160 -16.17 -34.79 18.98
N LYS A 161 -16.87 -35.77 19.54
CA LYS A 161 -16.96 -35.94 20.99
C LYS A 161 -15.60 -36.17 21.66
N GLU A 162 -14.70 -36.97 21.08
CA GLU A 162 -13.34 -37.15 21.62
C GLU A 162 -12.57 -35.82 21.62
N PHE A 163 -12.76 -34.98 20.59
CA PHE A 163 -12.16 -33.65 20.52
C PHE A 163 -12.79 -32.65 21.51
N ASP A 164 -14.09 -32.74 21.78
CA ASP A 164 -14.80 -31.92 22.76
C ASP A 164 -14.48 -32.31 24.21
N ASP A 165 -14.46 -33.61 24.50
CA ASP A 165 -14.15 -34.14 25.83
C ASP A 165 -12.69 -33.83 26.21
N ASN A 166 -11.75 -34.06 25.29
CA ASN A 166 -10.33 -33.78 25.51
C ASN A 166 -9.54 -33.57 24.22
N GLN A 167 -9.53 -32.31 23.74
CA GLN A 167 -8.80 -31.91 22.54
C GLN A 167 -7.32 -32.32 22.55
N LEU A 168 -6.61 -32.21 23.69
CA LEU A 168 -5.17 -32.52 23.75
C LEU A 168 -4.92 -34.02 23.52
N GLN A 169 -5.76 -34.87 24.10
CA GLN A 169 -5.66 -36.31 23.94
C GLN A 169 -6.07 -36.73 22.52
N ALA A 170 -7.16 -36.16 22.00
CA ALA A 170 -7.61 -36.42 20.64
C ALA A 170 -6.58 -35.98 19.60
N GLU A 171 -5.96 -34.80 19.79
CA GLU A 171 -4.85 -34.35 18.93
C GLU A 171 -3.65 -35.30 19.00
N ALA A 172 -3.22 -35.71 20.19
CA ALA A 172 -2.12 -36.68 20.32
C ALA A 172 -2.45 -38.03 19.65
N LYS A 173 -3.73 -38.42 19.66
CA LYS A 173 -4.19 -39.70 19.10
C LYS A 173 -4.36 -39.66 17.59
N TYR A 174 -4.92 -38.57 17.04
CA TYR A 174 -5.41 -38.53 15.67
C TYR A 174 -4.66 -37.55 14.75
N LYS A 175 -4.12 -36.45 15.27
CA LYS A 175 -3.49 -35.40 14.47
C LYS A 175 -2.33 -35.97 13.64
N GLY A 176 -2.34 -35.65 12.35
CA GLY A 176 -1.34 -36.12 11.39
C GLY A 176 -1.52 -37.57 10.93
N LYS A 177 -2.50 -38.32 11.44
CA LYS A 177 -2.80 -39.69 11.00
C LYS A 177 -3.92 -39.71 9.97
N VAL A 178 -3.97 -40.78 9.20
CA VAL A 178 -5.05 -41.04 8.25
C VAL A 178 -6.21 -41.68 8.99
N LEU A 179 -7.38 -41.08 8.88
CA LEU A 179 -8.63 -41.57 9.46
C LEU A 179 -9.59 -41.96 8.34
N GLU A 180 -10.41 -42.96 8.58
CA GLU A 180 -11.55 -43.36 7.76
C GLU A 180 -12.81 -43.02 8.58
N VAL A 181 -13.39 -41.86 8.29
CA VAL A 181 -14.51 -41.29 9.05
C VAL A 181 -15.82 -41.59 8.35
N SER A 182 -16.75 -42.23 9.07
CA SER A 182 -18.10 -42.49 8.58
C SER A 182 -19.08 -41.47 9.18
N GLY A 183 -19.98 -40.96 8.35
CA GLY A 183 -20.99 -40.00 8.77
C GLY A 183 -22.00 -39.70 7.67
N VAL A 184 -23.00 -38.87 7.99
CA VAL A 184 -24.02 -38.45 7.03
C VAL A 184 -23.64 -37.10 6.47
N VAL A 185 -23.74 -36.93 5.15
CA VAL A 185 -23.43 -35.65 4.52
C VAL A 185 -24.47 -34.60 4.92
N HIS A 186 -24.04 -33.54 5.60
CA HIS A 186 -24.86 -32.37 5.87
C HIS A 186 -24.89 -31.46 4.64
N LYS A 187 -23.70 -31.09 4.14
CA LYS A 187 -23.56 -30.14 3.04
C LYS A 187 -22.26 -30.39 2.25
N VAL A 188 -22.31 -30.11 0.95
CA VAL A 188 -21.13 -30.08 0.09
C VAL A 188 -21.01 -28.67 -0.48
N THR A 189 -19.90 -28.00 -0.17
CA THR A 189 -19.63 -26.63 -0.62
C THR A 189 -18.36 -26.61 -1.44
N LYS A 190 -18.32 -25.80 -2.50
CA LYS A 190 -17.10 -25.51 -3.26
C LYS A 190 -16.78 -24.02 -3.12
N ASP A 191 -15.60 -23.74 -2.60
CA ASP A 191 -15.13 -22.37 -2.43
C ASP A 191 -14.66 -21.76 -3.76
N LYS A 192 -14.63 -20.43 -3.81
CA LYS A 192 -14.11 -19.65 -4.96
C LYS A 192 -12.62 -19.92 -5.25
N ILE A 193 -11.91 -20.55 -4.31
CA ILE A 193 -10.51 -20.97 -4.40
C ILE A 193 -10.38 -22.42 -4.89
N GLY A 194 -11.49 -23.07 -5.29
CA GLY A 194 -11.49 -24.41 -5.88
C GLY A 194 -11.55 -25.56 -4.85
N LYS A 195 -11.33 -25.29 -3.57
CA LYS A 195 -11.44 -26.29 -2.49
C LYS A 195 -12.87 -26.79 -2.36
N ILE A 196 -13.04 -28.09 -2.24
CA ILE A 196 -14.34 -28.72 -2.02
C ILE A 196 -14.37 -29.24 -0.59
N THR A 197 -15.36 -28.80 0.18
CA THR A 197 -15.53 -29.19 1.58
C THR A 197 -16.84 -29.95 1.71
N VAL A 198 -16.75 -31.14 2.29
CA VAL A 198 -17.91 -31.95 2.67
C VAL A 198 -18.04 -31.90 4.17
N GLU A 199 -19.15 -31.36 4.64
CA GLU A 199 -19.50 -31.31 6.04
C GLU A 199 -20.27 -32.58 6.38
N LEU A 200 -19.76 -33.34 7.35
CA LEU A 200 -20.42 -34.51 7.90
C LEU A 200 -21.13 -34.15 9.20
N LYS A 201 -22.34 -34.68 9.36
CA LYS A 201 -23.08 -34.71 10.62
C LYS A 201 -23.15 -36.13 11.16
N GLY A 202 -23.50 -36.22 12.44
CA GLY A 202 -23.81 -37.49 13.09
C GLY A 202 -25.07 -38.17 12.59
N ASP A 203 -25.13 -39.48 12.78
CA ASP A 203 -26.34 -40.28 12.50
C ASP A 203 -27.42 -40.18 13.58
N GLN A 204 -27.14 -39.53 14.70
CA GLN A 204 -28.15 -39.24 15.71
C GLN A 204 -28.99 -38.05 15.24
N GLU A 205 -30.31 -38.23 15.17
CA GLU A 205 -31.28 -37.26 14.61
C GLU A 205 -31.21 -35.87 15.26
N GLU A 206 -30.58 -35.73 16.42
CA GLU A 206 -30.40 -34.46 17.16
C GLU A 206 -29.16 -33.64 16.77
N SER A 207 -28.29 -34.16 15.89
CA SER A 207 -27.13 -33.41 15.39
C SER A 207 -27.56 -32.48 14.25
N GLU A 208 -28.14 -31.32 14.61
CA GLU A 208 -28.45 -30.24 13.65
C GLU A 208 -27.19 -29.56 13.08
N ASN A 209 -26.05 -29.75 13.76
CA ASN A 209 -24.78 -29.11 13.40
C ASN A 209 -23.82 -30.09 12.70
N SER A 210 -23.07 -29.59 11.72
CA SER A 210 -21.90 -30.25 11.16
C SER A 210 -20.88 -30.53 12.27
N THR A 211 -20.27 -31.71 12.28
CA THR A 211 -19.30 -32.11 13.31
C THR A 211 -17.89 -32.27 12.74
N VAL A 212 -17.78 -32.69 11.47
CA VAL A 212 -16.48 -32.94 10.82
C VAL A 212 -16.44 -32.33 9.42
N ASP A 213 -15.42 -31.52 9.17
CA ASP A 213 -15.13 -30.91 7.88
C ASP A 213 -14.11 -31.75 7.11
N CYS A 214 -14.52 -32.26 5.96
CA CYS A 214 -13.67 -33.03 5.06
C CYS A 214 -13.26 -32.19 3.85
N ASN A 215 -12.00 -31.76 3.81
CA ASN A 215 -11.46 -30.97 2.70
C ASN A 215 -10.85 -31.87 1.62
N PHE A 216 -11.41 -31.77 0.42
CA PHE A 216 -10.97 -32.45 -0.78
C PHE A 216 -10.12 -31.52 -1.65
N THR A 217 -9.15 -32.11 -2.34
CA THR A 217 -8.44 -31.47 -3.44
C THR A 217 -9.35 -31.38 -4.67
N ASP A 218 -9.13 -30.37 -5.51
CA ASP A 218 -9.89 -30.09 -6.73
C ASP A 218 -9.57 -31.03 -7.90
N ASP A 219 -9.06 -32.22 -7.57
CA ASP A 219 -8.72 -33.25 -8.55
C ASP A 219 -9.97 -33.76 -9.28
N PRO A 220 -9.88 -34.05 -10.59
CA PRO A 220 -11.02 -34.53 -11.38
C PRO A 220 -11.70 -35.78 -10.79
N GLU A 221 -10.92 -36.67 -10.18
CA GLU A 221 -11.41 -37.88 -9.50
C GLU A 221 -12.34 -37.52 -8.33
N ASN A 222 -11.92 -36.59 -7.46
CA ASN A 222 -12.72 -36.14 -6.32
C ASN A 222 -13.98 -35.40 -6.78
N VAL A 223 -13.87 -34.55 -7.80
CA VAL A 223 -15.03 -33.85 -8.38
C VAL A 223 -16.07 -34.85 -8.89
N SER A 224 -15.63 -35.88 -9.61
CA SER A 224 -16.53 -36.91 -10.14
C SER A 224 -17.16 -37.78 -9.04
N ALA A 225 -16.41 -38.12 -8.00
CA ALA A 225 -16.90 -38.92 -6.88
C ALA A 225 -17.92 -38.13 -6.05
N LEU A 226 -17.65 -36.84 -5.81
CA LEU A 226 -18.52 -35.94 -5.04
C LEU A 226 -19.77 -35.51 -5.80
N ALA A 227 -19.75 -35.50 -7.14
CA ALA A 227 -20.93 -35.21 -7.94
C ALA A 227 -22.09 -36.19 -7.69
N ALA A 228 -21.78 -37.43 -7.29
CA ALA A 228 -22.76 -38.46 -6.93
C ALA A 228 -23.16 -38.45 -5.44
N VAL A 229 -22.59 -37.55 -4.63
CA VAL A 229 -22.86 -37.45 -3.20
C VAL A 229 -23.87 -36.34 -2.95
N THR A 230 -25.03 -36.73 -2.44
CA THR A 230 -26.11 -35.81 -2.04
C THR A 230 -26.18 -35.71 -0.52
N ALA A 231 -26.75 -34.61 -0.02
CA ALA A 231 -27.06 -34.45 1.40
C ALA A 231 -27.92 -35.63 1.92
N ALA A 232 -27.81 -35.92 3.21
CA ALA A 232 -28.47 -37.04 3.92
C ALA A 232 -28.02 -38.45 3.51
N LYS A 233 -27.01 -38.61 2.65
CA LYS A 233 -26.38 -39.90 2.36
C LYS A 233 -25.29 -40.22 3.37
N ARG A 234 -25.27 -41.46 3.89
CA ARG A 234 -24.14 -41.96 4.67
C ARG A 234 -22.97 -42.27 3.73
N VAL A 235 -21.80 -41.74 4.07
CA VAL A 235 -20.55 -41.94 3.31
C VAL A 235 -19.40 -42.22 4.26
N THR A 236 -18.36 -42.85 3.73
CA THR A 236 -17.10 -43.05 4.43
C THR A 236 -16.02 -42.26 3.69
N ILE A 237 -15.41 -41.32 4.40
CA ILE A 237 -14.39 -40.42 3.87
C ILE A 237 -13.06 -40.74 4.55
N ARG A 238 -12.03 -40.91 3.74
CA ARG A 238 -10.67 -41.13 4.21
C ARG A 238 -9.87 -39.85 4.05
N GLY A 239 -9.19 -39.41 5.10
CA GLY A 239 -8.45 -38.14 5.09
C GLY A 239 -7.40 -38.07 6.19
N LYS A 240 -6.46 -37.13 6.08
CA LYS A 240 -5.48 -36.85 7.12
C LYS A 240 -6.08 -35.91 8.15
N CYS A 241 -6.08 -36.29 9.42
CA CYS A 241 -6.60 -35.44 10.48
C CYS A 241 -5.67 -34.25 10.73
N LYS A 242 -6.20 -33.04 10.53
CA LYS A 242 -5.51 -31.79 10.87
C LYS A 242 -5.67 -31.41 12.34
N GLY A 243 -6.76 -31.87 12.95
CA GLY A 243 -7.22 -31.52 14.30
C GLY A 243 -8.46 -30.63 14.25
N LYS A 244 -8.81 -30.03 15.40
CA LYS A 244 -9.94 -29.10 15.48
C LYS A 244 -9.52 -27.71 14.97
N VAL A 245 -10.20 -27.22 13.96
CA VAL A 245 -10.01 -25.87 13.40
C VAL A 245 -11.27 -25.08 13.67
N ASP A 246 -11.13 -23.99 14.42
CA ASP A 246 -12.26 -23.21 14.92
C ASP A 246 -13.24 -24.10 15.72
N THR A 247 -14.41 -24.42 15.14
CA THR A 247 -15.45 -25.19 15.83
C THR A 247 -15.48 -26.67 15.43
N TYR A 248 -14.87 -27.06 14.30
CA TYR A 248 -15.05 -28.40 13.73
C TYR A 248 -13.74 -29.19 13.63
N VAL A 249 -13.83 -30.52 13.66
CA VAL A 249 -12.69 -31.38 13.36
C VAL A 249 -12.45 -31.39 11.86
N THR A 250 -11.25 -31.02 11.42
CA THR A 250 -10.93 -30.92 10.00
C THR A 250 -10.04 -32.08 9.54
N LEU A 251 -10.43 -32.69 8.41
CA LEU A 251 -9.62 -33.62 7.63
C LEU A 251 -9.14 -32.94 6.34
N GLU A 252 -7.88 -33.17 5.96
CA GLU A 252 -7.28 -32.71 4.72
C GLU A 252 -6.95 -33.87 3.78
N TYR A 253 -6.78 -33.56 2.49
CA TYR A 253 -6.48 -34.54 1.44
C TYR A 253 -7.52 -35.67 1.38
N CYS A 254 -8.78 -35.31 1.60
CA CYS A 254 -9.87 -36.27 1.72
C CYS A 254 -10.15 -36.98 0.38
N MET A 255 -10.61 -38.22 0.48
CA MET A 255 -11.10 -39.02 -0.63
C MET A 255 -12.28 -39.89 -0.17
N LEU A 256 -13.21 -40.14 -1.08
CA LEU A 256 -14.33 -41.04 -0.81
C LEU A 256 -13.87 -42.49 -0.91
N VAL A 257 -14.16 -43.27 0.12
CA VAL A 257 -14.02 -44.73 0.08
C VAL A 257 -15.27 -45.28 -0.60
N LYS A 258 -15.10 -46.06 -1.66
CA LYS A 258 -16.18 -46.73 -2.38
C LYS A 258 -16.65 -47.98 -1.64
#